data_AF-A0A356KM99-F1
#
_entry.id   AF-A0A356KM99-F1
#
_cell.length_a   1.000
_cell.length_b   1.000
_cell.length_c   1.000
_cell.angle_alpha   90.00
_cell.angle_beta   90.00
_cell.angle_gamma   90.00
#
_symmetry.space_group_name_H-M   'P 1'
#
loop_
_entity.id
_entity.type
_entity.pdbx_description
1 polymer ?
#
loop_
_entity_poly.entity_id
_entity_poly.type
_entity_poly.pdbx_seq_one_letter_code
_entity_poly.pdbx_strand_id
1 'polypeptide(L)'
;MISTTCGDCGRDNEAPEALRGVSLECACGASYRVGVQTKARKVALDCPSCEAALRVPVAYAGRRIRCKSCQAKVAVPDPAAEAAAAAANRDEARTVSLLTRRVEDLQNQCGVGFSFFGACVLILALSLRLTLGESLAADVALAAGAFFCVNGALYKLTRQLPFAYMAVLGWFCVALPLGFVAAKLLLSVNVVALAAGPIAGPFTTILAGVFATSLSVFPARVVKELDATQAERERRQLSLA
;
A
#
# COMPACT_ATOMS: atom_id res chain seq x y z
N MET A 1 -3.99 -46.54 31.31
CA MET A 1 -3.83 -45.48 32.32
C MET A 1 -2.89 -44.44 31.75
N ILE A 2 -3.26 -43.15 31.76
CA ILE A 2 -2.34 -42.07 31.40
C ILE A 2 -1.99 -41.35 32.72
N SER A 3 -0.71 -41.32 33.07
CA SER A 3 -0.24 -40.49 34.18
C SER A 3 -0.03 -39.05 33.68
N THR A 4 -0.58 -38.10 34.44
CA THR A 4 -0.43 -36.67 34.16
C THR A 4 -0.10 -35.95 35.46
N THR A 5 1.03 -35.24 35.47
CA THR A 5 1.47 -34.48 36.64
C THR A 5 0.77 -33.12 36.65
N CYS A 6 0.16 -32.75 37.78
CA CYS A 6 -0.44 -31.43 37.96
C CYS A 6 0.66 -30.36 37.90
N GLY A 7 0.47 -29.34 37.04
CA GLY A 7 1.45 -28.26 36.86
C GLY A 7 1.65 -27.39 38.10
N ASP A 8 0.64 -27.31 38.99
CA ASP A 8 0.67 -26.43 40.16
C ASP A 8 1.24 -27.13 41.40
N CYS A 9 0.76 -28.33 41.73
CA CYS A 9 1.18 -29.03 42.95
C CYS A 9 2.20 -30.17 42.71
N GLY A 10 2.48 -30.52 41.46
CA GLY A 10 3.45 -31.57 41.12
C GLY A 10 2.99 -33.01 41.43
N ARG A 11 1.75 -33.22 41.90
CA ARG A 11 1.19 -34.57 42.10
C ARG A 11 0.84 -35.24 40.77
N ASP A 12 1.15 -36.52 40.68
CA ASP A 12 0.71 -37.35 39.57
C ASP A 12 -0.77 -37.72 39.75
N ASN A 13 -1.55 -37.59 38.68
CA ASN A 13 -2.94 -38.04 38.63
C ASN A 13 -3.04 -39.11 37.55
N GLU A 14 -3.65 -40.23 37.90
CA GLU A 14 -3.97 -41.31 36.98
C GLU A 14 -5.37 -41.11 36.44
N ALA A 15 -5.51 -41.06 35.12
CA ALA A 15 -6.80 -41.01 34.47
C ALA A 15 -6.96 -42.16 33.47
N PRO A 16 -8.17 -42.73 33.35
CA PRO A 16 -8.47 -43.66 32.28
C PRO A 16 -8.36 -42.94 30.93
N GLU A 17 -7.92 -43.68 29.92
CA GLU A 17 -7.67 -43.15 28.58
C GLU A 17 -8.94 -42.58 27.91
N ALA A 18 -10.12 -43.03 28.33
CA ALA A 18 -11.41 -42.50 27.93
C ALA A 18 -11.61 -41.02 28.26
N LEU A 19 -10.85 -40.45 29.20
CA LEU A 19 -10.93 -39.04 29.59
C LEU A 19 -9.90 -38.14 28.88
N ARG A 20 -9.22 -38.63 27.83
CA ARG A 20 -8.25 -37.82 27.08
C ARG A 20 -8.91 -36.56 26.52
N GLY A 21 -8.38 -35.38 26.88
CA GLY A 21 -8.90 -34.07 26.50
C GLY A 21 -9.94 -33.48 27.45
N VAL A 22 -10.44 -34.24 28.43
CA VAL A 22 -11.37 -33.77 29.46
C VAL A 22 -10.60 -32.98 30.53
N SER A 23 -11.17 -31.86 30.97
CA SER A 23 -10.66 -31.11 32.12
C SER A 23 -11.10 -31.78 33.42
N LEU A 24 -10.14 -32.06 34.30
CA LEU A 24 -10.37 -32.57 35.65
C LEU A 24 -9.81 -31.56 36.67
N GLU A 25 -10.40 -31.52 37.85
CA GLU A 25 -9.86 -30.77 38.98
C GLU A 25 -8.91 -31.66 39.78
N CYS A 26 -7.70 -31.16 40.00
CA CYS A 26 -6.76 -31.78 40.93
C CYS A 26 -7.19 -31.48 42.37
N ALA A 27 -6.80 -32.31 43.33
CA ALA A 27 -7.09 -32.12 44.76
C ALA A 27 -6.55 -30.79 45.34
N CYS A 28 -5.67 -30.09 44.63
CA CYS A 28 -5.23 -28.73 44.98
C CYS A 28 -6.16 -27.60 44.46
N GLY A 29 -7.27 -27.94 43.78
CA GLY A 29 -8.21 -26.98 43.17
C GLY A 29 -7.83 -26.50 41.77
N ALA A 30 -6.72 -26.97 41.20
CA ALA A 30 -6.30 -26.60 39.85
C ALA A 30 -6.95 -27.47 38.77
N SER A 31 -7.49 -26.86 37.72
CA SER A 31 -8.00 -27.59 36.56
C SER A 31 -6.87 -27.99 35.60
N TYR A 32 -6.79 -29.26 35.19
CA TYR A 32 -5.84 -29.76 34.17
C TYR A 32 -6.56 -30.61 33.11
N ARG A 33 -6.02 -30.68 31.88
CA ARG A 33 -6.54 -31.55 30.82
C ARG A 33 -5.75 -32.84 30.72
N VAL A 34 -6.43 -33.97 30.82
CA VAL A 34 -5.82 -35.30 30.72
C VAL A 34 -5.26 -35.53 29.31
N GLY A 35 -4.00 -35.95 29.22
CA GLY A 35 -3.37 -36.34 27.94
C GLY A 35 -2.86 -35.17 27.08
N VAL A 36 -3.02 -33.91 27.52
CA VAL A 36 -2.25 -32.80 26.97
C VAL A 36 -0.98 -32.71 27.80
N GLN A 37 0.00 -33.57 27.50
CA GLN A 37 1.34 -33.45 28.06
C GLN A 37 1.94 -32.13 27.55
N THR A 38 1.69 -31.02 28.24
CA THR A 38 2.49 -29.81 28.12
C THR A 38 3.80 -30.08 28.82
N LYS A 39 4.60 -31.03 28.31
CA LYS A 39 6.01 -31.16 28.67
C LYS A 39 6.55 -29.76 28.52
N ALA A 40 6.86 -29.12 29.65
CA ALA A 40 7.14 -27.70 29.70
C ALA A 40 8.23 -27.41 28.67
N ARG A 41 7.82 -26.88 27.51
CA ARG A 41 8.73 -26.68 26.40
C ARG A 41 9.74 -25.65 26.92
N LYS A 42 11.01 -25.98 26.80
CA LYS A 42 12.09 -25.07 27.16
C LYS A 42 12.55 -24.41 25.87
N VAL A 43 12.58 -23.09 25.83
CA VAL A 43 13.16 -22.32 24.74
C VAL A 43 14.64 -22.12 25.08
N ALA A 44 15.51 -22.46 24.14
CA ALA A 44 16.92 -22.12 24.21
C ALA A 44 17.11 -20.71 23.63
N LEU A 45 17.74 -19.82 24.38
CA LEU A 45 18.03 -18.45 23.96
C LEU A 45 19.37 -18.03 24.52
N ASP A 46 20.12 -17.24 23.75
CA ASP A 46 21.43 -16.76 24.15
C ASP A 46 21.32 -15.39 24.80
N CYS A 47 22.08 -15.18 25.88
CA CYS A 47 22.08 -13.89 26.57
C CYS A 47 22.77 -12.82 25.71
N PRO A 48 22.14 -11.66 25.40
CA PRO A 48 22.78 -10.62 24.59
C PRO A 48 23.97 -9.92 25.27
N SER A 49 24.17 -10.12 26.58
CA SER A 49 25.27 -9.50 27.33
C SER A 49 26.48 -10.41 27.53
N CYS A 50 26.30 -11.74 27.54
CA CYS A 50 27.39 -12.68 27.82
C CYS A 50 27.36 -13.95 26.96
N GLU A 51 26.44 -14.04 26.01
CA GLU A 51 26.28 -15.15 25.04
C GLU A 51 26.07 -16.54 25.68
N ALA A 52 25.79 -16.59 26.97
CA ALA A 52 25.50 -17.85 27.65
C ALA A 52 24.14 -18.42 27.20
N ALA A 53 24.13 -19.70 26.82
CA ALA A 53 22.92 -20.43 26.45
C ALA A 53 22.01 -20.64 27.66
N LEU A 54 20.82 -20.02 27.63
CA LEU A 54 19.79 -20.12 28.65
C LEU A 54 18.66 -21.03 28.19
N ARG A 55 18.20 -21.95 29.06
CA ARG A 55 17.01 -22.77 28.83
C ARG A 55 15.88 -22.30 29.73
N VAL A 56 14.88 -21.65 29.15
CA VAL A 56 13.79 -21.01 29.88
C VAL A 56 12.47 -21.72 29.58
N PRO A 57 11.62 -22.02 30.58
CA PRO A 57 10.28 -22.54 30.32
C PRO A 57 9.44 -21.55 29.50
N VAL A 58 8.63 -22.04 28.56
CA VAL A 58 7.68 -21.22 27.78
C VAL A 58 6.72 -20.41 28.66
N ALA A 59 6.47 -20.82 29.91
CA ALA A 59 5.68 -20.03 30.87
C ALA A 59 6.24 -18.62 31.16
N TYR A 60 7.52 -18.37 30.87
CA TYR A 60 8.16 -17.06 30.99
C TYR A 60 8.24 -16.30 29.66
N ALA A 61 7.63 -16.80 28.59
CA ALA A 61 7.46 -16.09 27.32
C ALA A 61 6.89 -14.68 27.56
N GLY A 62 7.46 -13.66 26.92
CA GLY A 62 7.05 -12.27 27.05
C GLY A 62 7.48 -11.58 28.36
N ARG A 63 8.09 -12.31 29.31
CA ARG A 63 8.59 -11.73 30.57
C ARG A 63 10.09 -11.42 30.48
N ARG A 64 10.54 -10.53 31.37
CA ARG A 64 11.97 -10.24 31.58
C ARG A 64 12.52 -11.10 32.71
N ILE A 65 13.52 -11.92 32.41
CA ILE A 65 14.22 -12.75 33.40
C ILE A 65 15.65 -12.25 33.61
N ARG A 66 16.30 -12.65 34.72
CA ARG A 66 17.72 -12.35 34.94
C ARG A 66 18.59 -13.52 34.47
N CYS A 67 19.64 -13.24 33.72
CA CYS A 67 20.63 -14.23 33.32
C CYS A 67 21.38 -14.77 34.55
N LYS A 68 21.57 -16.10 34.65
CA LYS A 68 22.29 -16.71 35.78
C LYS A 68 23.79 -16.40 35.78
N SER A 69 24.37 -16.14 34.60
CA SER A 69 25.82 -15.91 34.46
C SER A 69 26.21 -14.44 34.72
N CYS A 70 25.48 -13.49 34.15
CA CYS A 70 25.83 -12.06 34.20
C CYS A 70 24.81 -11.17 34.93
N GLN A 71 23.69 -11.73 35.40
CA GLN A 71 22.57 -11.02 36.03
C GLN A 71 21.86 -9.95 35.19
N ALA A 72 22.24 -9.76 33.91
CA ALA A 72 21.55 -8.88 32.99
C ALA A 72 20.09 -9.30 32.80
N LYS A 73 19.20 -8.31 32.61
CA LYS A 73 17.77 -8.54 32.33
C LYS A 73 17.61 -8.88 30.85
N VAL A 74 17.13 -10.08 30.56
CA VAL A 74 16.89 -10.59 29.20
C VAL A 74 15.39 -10.71 28.98
N ALA A 75 14.90 -10.21 27.85
CA ALA A 75 13.51 -10.40 27.43
C ALA A 75 13.37 -11.77 26.74
N VAL A 76 12.40 -12.59 27.18
CA VAL A 76 12.13 -13.88 26.55
C VAL A 76 11.14 -13.66 25.40
N PRO A 77 11.48 -14.01 24.15
CA PRO A 77 10.55 -13.89 23.04
C PRO A 77 9.32 -14.78 23.30
N ASP A 78 8.13 -14.27 22.99
CA ASP A 78 6.90 -15.03 23.10
C ASP A 78 6.59 -15.70 21.76
N PRO A 79 6.78 -17.04 21.64
CA PRO A 79 6.52 -17.73 20.40
C PRO A 79 5.03 -17.68 20.01
N ALA A 80 4.12 -17.47 20.96
CA ALA A 80 2.70 -17.32 20.65
C ALA A 80 2.43 -15.95 20.01
N ALA A 81 3.04 -14.88 20.54
CA ALA A 81 2.95 -13.55 19.94
C ALA A 81 3.61 -13.51 18.55
N GLU A 82 4.75 -14.17 18.38
CA GLU A 82 5.44 -14.24 17.09
C GLU A 82 4.64 -15.06 16.07
N ALA A 83 4.01 -16.17 16.50
CA ALA A 83 3.09 -16.94 15.66
C ALA A 83 1.85 -16.13 15.28
N ALA A 84 1.30 -15.33 16.19
CA ALA A 84 0.16 -14.45 15.92
C ALA A 84 0.54 -13.33 14.93
N ALA A 85 1.71 -12.71 15.09
CA ALA A 85 2.23 -11.73 14.15
C ALA A 85 2.49 -12.35 12.76
N ALA A 86 3.04 -13.56 12.72
CA ALA A 86 3.24 -14.30 11.47
C ALA A 86 1.90 -14.68 10.80
N ALA A 87 0.87 -15.00 11.57
CA ALA A 87 -0.47 -15.26 11.05
C ALA A 87 -1.10 -13.99 10.46
N ALA A 88 -0.99 -12.85 11.14
CA ALA A 88 -1.47 -11.56 10.62
C ALA A 88 -0.81 -11.18 9.28
N ASN A 89 0.52 -11.37 9.17
CA ASN A 89 1.24 -11.12 7.92
C ASN A 89 0.82 -12.06 6.77
N ARG A 90 0.38 -13.29 7.07
CA ARG A 90 -0.16 -14.20 6.04
C ARG A 90 -1.51 -13.76 5.52
N ASP A 91 -2.35 -13.19 6.37
CA ASP A 91 -3.65 -12.67 5.95
C ASP A 91 -3.48 -11.44 5.04
N GLU A 92 -2.50 -10.58 5.33
CA GLU A 92 -2.14 -9.47 4.44
C GLU A 92 -1.58 -9.96 3.09
N ALA A 93 -0.69 -10.96 3.10
CA ALA A 93 -0.22 -11.55 1.84
C ALA A 93 -1.37 -12.16 1.02
N ARG A 94 -2.37 -12.74 1.70
CA ARG A 94 -3.56 -13.31 1.05
C ARG A 94 -4.44 -12.23 0.44
N THR A 95 -4.70 -11.12 1.13
CA THR A 95 -5.47 -10.01 0.57
C THR A 95 -4.77 -9.37 -0.62
N VAL A 96 -3.45 -9.17 -0.54
CA VAL A 96 -2.66 -8.68 -1.69
C VAL A 96 -2.81 -9.62 -2.88
N SER A 97 -2.63 -10.94 -2.70
CA SER A 97 -2.77 -11.89 -3.81
C SER A 97 -4.16 -11.92 -4.44
N LEU A 98 -5.23 -11.74 -3.65
CA LEU A 98 -6.61 -11.63 -4.16
C LEU A 98 -6.82 -10.34 -4.96
N LEU A 99 -6.25 -9.22 -4.49
CA LEU A 99 -6.32 -7.95 -5.21
C LEU A 99 -5.58 -8.03 -6.54
N THR A 100 -4.39 -8.64 -6.57
CA THR A 100 -3.62 -8.78 -7.81
C THR A 100 -4.40 -9.57 -8.87
N ARG A 101 -5.04 -10.69 -8.49
CA ARG A 101 -5.90 -11.45 -9.43
C ARG A 101 -7.08 -10.63 -9.94
N ARG A 102 -7.70 -9.84 -9.07
CA ARG A 102 -8.85 -9.01 -9.45
C ARG A 102 -8.45 -7.89 -10.42
N VAL A 103 -7.24 -7.34 -10.26
CA VAL A 103 -6.67 -6.38 -11.22
C VAL A 103 -6.40 -7.04 -12.58
N GLU A 104 -5.87 -8.25 -12.58
CA GLU A 104 -5.61 -9.03 -13.80
C GLU A 104 -6.92 -9.36 -14.55
N ASP A 105 -7.98 -9.76 -13.83
CA ASP A 105 -9.30 -9.99 -14.41
C ASP A 105 -9.89 -8.71 -15.03
N LEU A 106 -9.73 -7.55 -14.38
CA LEU A 106 -10.18 -6.26 -14.91
C LEU A 106 -9.39 -5.84 -16.15
N GLN A 107 -8.08 -6.12 -16.19
CA GLN A 107 -7.26 -5.87 -17.37
C GLN A 107 -7.74 -6.72 -18.56
N ASN A 108 -8.05 -8.00 -18.32
CA ASN A 108 -8.57 -8.89 -19.36
C ASN A 108 -9.98 -8.48 -19.84
N GLN A 109 -10.84 -7.95 -18.96
CA GLN A 109 -12.18 -7.49 -19.34
C GLN A 109 -12.20 -6.17 -20.13
N CYS A 110 -11.24 -5.26 -19.92
CA CYS A 110 -11.28 -3.91 -20.51
C CYS A 110 -10.65 -3.80 -21.91
N GLY A 111 -9.97 -4.84 -22.40
CA GLY A 111 -9.29 -4.80 -23.69
C GLY A 111 -8.05 -3.89 -23.71
N VAL A 112 -7.04 -4.31 -24.47
CA VAL A 112 -5.66 -3.76 -24.56
C VAL A 112 -5.50 -2.25 -24.82
N GLY A 113 -6.59 -1.50 -25.06
CA GLY A 113 -6.55 -0.05 -25.26
C GLY A 113 -6.29 0.78 -23.99
N PHE A 114 -6.41 0.19 -22.81
CA PHE A 114 -6.29 0.89 -21.52
C PHE A 114 -4.87 0.87 -20.89
N SER A 115 -3.92 0.16 -21.51
CA SER A 115 -2.65 -0.22 -20.87
C SER A 115 -1.73 0.95 -20.55
N PHE A 116 -1.67 2.00 -21.38
CA PHE A 116 -0.75 3.12 -21.14
C PHE A 116 -1.25 4.09 -20.06
N PHE A 117 -2.52 4.46 -20.11
CA PHE A 117 -3.08 5.39 -19.11
C PHE A 117 -3.27 4.73 -17.75
N GLY A 118 -3.68 3.46 -17.71
CA GLY A 118 -3.79 2.70 -16.46
C GLY A 118 -2.44 2.54 -15.76
N ALA A 119 -1.37 2.20 -16.51
CA ALA A 119 -0.03 2.06 -15.95
C ALA A 119 0.51 3.40 -15.42
N CYS A 120 0.35 4.51 -16.16
CA CYS A 120 0.79 5.82 -15.70
C CYS A 120 0.10 6.27 -14.41
N VAL A 121 -1.21 6.07 -14.26
CA VAL A 121 -1.91 6.48 -13.04
C VAL A 121 -1.57 5.56 -11.86
N LEU A 122 -1.39 4.26 -12.10
CA LEU A 122 -0.95 3.34 -11.05
C LEU A 122 0.44 3.71 -10.52
N ILE A 123 1.39 4.03 -11.41
CA ILE A 123 2.75 4.45 -11.06
C ILE A 123 2.71 5.77 -10.28
N LEU A 124 1.89 6.73 -10.71
CA LEU A 124 1.70 8.01 -10.00
C LEU A 124 1.10 7.79 -8.60
N ALA A 125 0.09 6.93 -8.47
CA ALA A 125 -0.53 6.63 -7.19
C ALA A 125 0.43 5.92 -6.22
N LEU A 126 1.22 4.96 -6.70
CA LEU A 126 2.28 4.32 -5.89
C LEU A 126 3.34 5.33 -5.44
N SER A 127 3.78 6.19 -6.36
CA SER A 127 4.77 7.23 -6.06
C SER A 127 4.24 8.22 -5.04
N LEU A 128 2.97 8.62 -5.13
CA LEU A 128 2.32 9.47 -4.13
C LEU A 128 2.20 8.77 -2.77
N ARG A 129 1.86 7.48 -2.74
CA ARG A 129 1.74 6.72 -1.48
C ARG A 129 3.09 6.60 -0.77
N LEU A 130 4.18 6.39 -1.51
CA LEU A 130 5.53 6.33 -0.96
C LEU A 130 6.02 7.69 -0.43
N THR A 131 5.52 8.80 -0.99
CA THR A 131 5.98 10.15 -0.63
C THR A 131 5.13 10.85 0.43
N LEU A 132 3.82 10.56 0.49
CA LEU A 132 2.87 11.32 1.32
C LEU A 132 2.37 10.58 2.58
N GLY A 133 2.75 9.32 2.77
CA GLY A 133 2.28 8.51 3.90
C GLY A 133 0.84 8.01 3.75
N GLU A 134 0.43 7.10 4.64
CA GLU A 134 -0.79 6.28 4.47
C GLU A 134 -2.10 7.08 4.50
N SER A 135 -2.13 8.24 5.15
CA SER A 135 -3.38 8.95 5.44
C SER A 135 -4.02 9.66 4.25
N LEU A 136 -3.28 9.93 3.17
CA LEU A 136 -3.78 10.66 1.97
C LEU A 136 -3.95 9.76 0.73
N ALA A 137 -3.47 8.51 0.79
CA ALA A 137 -3.49 7.61 -0.36
C ALA A 137 -4.90 7.10 -0.71
N ALA A 138 -5.77 6.93 0.30
CA ALA A 138 -7.12 6.40 0.11
C ALA A 138 -8.03 7.36 -0.68
N ASP A 139 -8.02 8.66 -0.34
CA ASP A 139 -8.87 9.66 -0.98
C ASP A 139 -8.47 9.93 -2.44
N VAL A 140 -7.16 9.93 -2.72
CA VAL A 140 -6.64 10.12 -4.09
C VAL A 140 -6.95 8.90 -4.97
N ALA A 141 -6.89 7.68 -4.43
CA ALA A 141 -7.23 6.47 -5.16
C ALA A 141 -8.73 6.41 -5.53
N LEU A 142 -9.62 6.80 -4.60
CA LEU A 142 -11.06 6.91 -4.84
C LEU A 142 -11.39 7.97 -5.90
N ALA A 143 -10.77 9.14 -5.81
CA ALA A 143 -10.94 10.20 -6.80
C ALA A 143 -10.45 9.79 -8.20
N ALA A 144 -9.30 9.11 -8.29
CA ALA A 144 -8.76 8.61 -9.56
C ALA A 144 -9.66 7.52 -10.17
N GLY A 145 -10.17 6.60 -9.35
CA GLY A 145 -11.09 5.55 -9.79
C GLY A 145 -12.39 6.11 -10.39
N ALA A 146 -12.99 7.11 -9.74
CA ALA A 146 -14.18 7.80 -10.26
C ALA A 146 -13.90 8.48 -11.61
N PHE A 147 -12.74 9.12 -11.76
CA PHE A 147 -12.33 9.77 -13.00
C PHE A 147 -12.18 8.79 -14.17
N PHE A 148 -11.69 7.57 -13.91
CA PHE A 148 -11.55 6.52 -14.92
C PHE A 148 -12.89 5.90 -15.32
N CYS A 149 -13.82 5.70 -14.39
CA CYS A 149 -15.16 5.23 -14.73
C CYS A 149 -15.90 6.22 -15.63
N VAL A 150 -15.81 7.52 -15.33
CA VAL A 150 -16.44 8.58 -16.13
C VAL A 150 -15.78 8.66 -17.52
N ASN A 151 -14.44 8.63 -17.60
CA ASN A 151 -13.74 8.66 -18.89
C ASN A 151 -13.93 7.38 -19.72
N GLY A 152 -14.05 6.21 -19.10
CA GLY A 152 -14.35 4.96 -19.81
C GLY A 152 -15.75 4.96 -20.44
N ALA A 153 -16.73 5.51 -19.75
CA ALA A 153 -18.08 5.72 -20.29
C ALA A 153 -18.07 6.75 -21.44
N LEU A 154 -17.32 7.84 -21.29
CA LEU A 154 -17.11 8.84 -22.34
C LEU A 154 -16.37 8.26 -23.56
N TYR A 155 -15.38 7.36 -23.37
CA TYR A 155 -14.65 6.73 -24.47
C TYR A 155 -15.55 5.85 -25.35
N LYS A 156 -16.54 5.19 -24.74
CA LYS A 156 -17.59 4.48 -25.49
C LYS A 156 -18.50 5.42 -26.29
N LEU A 157 -18.76 6.63 -25.80
CA LEU A 157 -19.50 7.67 -26.54
C LEU A 157 -18.64 8.35 -27.62
N THR A 158 -17.34 8.52 -27.41
CA THR A 158 -16.46 9.26 -28.33
C THR A 158 -15.98 8.45 -29.53
N ARG A 159 -16.36 7.18 -29.64
CA ARG A 159 -16.06 6.31 -30.80
C ARG A 159 -16.67 6.81 -32.13
N GLN A 160 -17.55 7.81 -32.09
CA GLN A 160 -18.08 8.50 -33.29
C GLN A 160 -17.41 9.83 -33.62
N LEU A 161 -16.50 10.36 -32.77
CA LEU A 161 -15.87 11.65 -33.00
C LEU A 161 -14.56 11.53 -33.81
N PRO A 162 -14.27 12.47 -34.73
CA PRO A 162 -13.10 12.43 -35.59
C PRO A 162 -11.79 12.54 -34.79
N PHE A 163 -10.73 11.90 -35.30
CA PHE A 163 -9.39 11.83 -34.70
C PHE A 163 -8.83 13.15 -34.14
N ALA A 164 -9.18 14.29 -34.73
CA ALA A 164 -8.76 15.61 -34.26
C ALA A 164 -9.24 15.92 -32.82
N TYR A 165 -10.42 15.43 -32.42
CA TYR A 165 -10.97 15.68 -31.08
C TYR A 165 -10.25 14.87 -30.00
N MET A 166 -9.75 13.67 -30.36
CA MET A 166 -8.94 12.83 -29.48
C MET A 166 -7.57 13.45 -29.18
N ALA A 167 -6.97 14.17 -30.13
CA ALA A 167 -5.71 14.88 -29.90
C ALA A 167 -5.87 16.04 -28.89
N VAL A 168 -6.98 16.80 -29.00
CA VAL A 168 -7.28 17.90 -28.08
C VAL A 168 -7.62 17.39 -26.68
N LEU A 169 -8.44 16.33 -26.58
CA LEU A 169 -8.77 15.70 -25.30
C LEU A 169 -7.54 15.04 -24.65
N GLY A 170 -6.69 14.40 -25.43
CA GLY A 170 -5.43 13.83 -24.96
C GLY A 170 -4.48 14.90 -24.41
N TRP A 171 -4.37 16.03 -25.11
CA TRP A 171 -3.56 17.15 -24.65
C TRP A 171 -4.11 17.76 -23.35
N PHE A 172 -5.42 17.96 -23.24
CA PHE A 172 -6.06 18.41 -22.00
C PHE A 172 -5.86 17.43 -20.85
N CYS A 173 -5.98 16.12 -21.10
CA CYS A 173 -5.78 15.09 -20.06
C CYS A 173 -4.34 15.06 -19.53
N VAL A 174 -3.34 15.43 -20.33
CA VAL A 174 -1.94 15.51 -19.89
C VAL A 174 -1.63 16.86 -19.26
N ALA A 175 -2.10 17.95 -19.86
CA ALA A 175 -1.79 19.31 -19.43
C ALA A 175 -2.44 19.69 -18.09
N LEU A 176 -3.68 19.24 -17.83
CA LEU A 176 -4.40 19.58 -16.60
C LEU A 176 -3.72 19.03 -15.32
N PRO A 177 -3.36 17.73 -15.23
CA PRO A 177 -2.68 17.22 -14.04
C PRO A 177 -1.25 17.77 -13.90
N LEU A 178 -0.53 18.00 -15.00
CA LEU A 178 0.77 18.67 -14.96
C LEU A 178 0.66 20.10 -14.42
N GLY A 179 -0.38 20.84 -14.81
CA GLY A 179 -0.69 22.15 -14.27
C GLY A 179 -1.02 22.10 -12.76
N PHE A 180 -1.78 21.09 -12.33
CA PHE A 180 -2.13 20.92 -10.92
C PHE A 180 -0.92 20.54 -10.05
N VAL A 181 -0.05 19.66 -10.54
CA VAL A 181 1.20 19.30 -9.87
C VAL A 181 2.15 20.51 -9.80
N ALA A 182 2.29 21.26 -10.89
CA ALA A 182 3.10 22.48 -10.91
C ALA A 182 2.55 23.54 -9.93
N ALA A 183 1.23 23.74 -9.87
CA ALA A 183 0.60 24.66 -8.94
C ALA A 183 0.83 24.24 -7.48
N LYS A 184 0.74 22.93 -7.18
CA LYS A 184 0.97 22.41 -5.82
C LYS A 184 2.44 22.50 -5.42
N LEU A 185 3.37 22.24 -6.34
CA LEU A 185 4.80 22.48 -6.14
C LEU A 185 5.09 23.96 -5.87
N LEU A 186 4.54 24.87 -6.67
CA LEU A 186 4.67 26.32 -6.45
C LEU A 186 4.09 26.75 -5.10
N LEU A 187 2.95 26.20 -4.68
CA LEU A 187 2.41 26.45 -3.34
C LEU A 187 3.35 25.95 -2.25
N SER A 188 3.88 24.72 -2.37
CA SER A 188 4.79 24.16 -1.37
C SER A 188 6.12 24.93 -1.27
N VAL A 189 6.67 25.37 -2.41
CA VAL A 189 7.89 26.18 -2.47
C VAL A 189 7.63 27.57 -1.88
N ASN A 190 6.46 28.20 -2.15
CA ASN A 190 6.10 29.47 -1.52
C ASN A 190 5.88 29.33 -0.01
N VAL A 191 5.28 28.25 0.47
CA VAL A 191 5.11 28.01 1.91
C VAL A 191 6.47 27.84 2.60
N VAL A 192 7.42 27.13 1.97
CA VAL A 192 8.79 27.00 2.47
C VAL A 192 9.56 28.33 2.39
N ALA A 193 9.35 29.12 1.33
CA ALA A 193 9.98 30.44 1.16
C ALA A 193 9.39 31.52 2.06
N LEU A 194 8.13 31.42 2.50
CA LEU A 194 7.57 32.30 3.54
C LEU A 194 8.09 31.95 4.94
N ALA A 195 8.49 30.69 5.17
CA ALA A 195 9.09 30.25 6.42
C ALA A 195 10.60 30.62 6.51
N ALA A 196 11.28 30.74 5.37
CA ALA A 196 12.67 31.18 5.29
C ALA A 196 12.71 32.68 4.92
N GLY A 197 13.01 33.55 5.89
CA GLY A 197 13.01 35.02 5.73
C GLY A 197 13.81 35.61 4.54
N PRO A 198 13.87 36.95 4.42
CA PRO A 198 14.11 37.70 3.17
C PRO A 198 15.56 37.64 2.64
N ILE A 199 16.02 36.47 2.21
CA ILE A 199 17.35 36.26 1.60
C ILE A 199 17.25 35.62 0.20
N ALA A 200 16.04 35.47 -0.36
CA ALA A 200 15.84 34.87 -1.69
C ALA A 200 15.99 35.90 -2.83
N GLY A 201 17.24 36.26 -3.13
CA GLY A 201 17.61 36.87 -4.42
C GLY A 201 17.66 35.83 -5.56
N PRO A 202 18.19 36.23 -6.72
CA PRO A 202 17.70 36.16 -8.13
C PRO A 202 17.04 34.88 -8.73
N PHE A 203 16.73 33.83 -7.95
CA PHE A 203 16.22 32.57 -8.53
C PHE A 203 14.78 32.61 -9.05
N THR A 204 13.93 33.48 -8.50
CA THR A 204 12.51 33.60 -8.89
C THR A 204 12.31 34.25 -10.27
N THR A 205 13.20 35.15 -10.69
CA THR A 205 13.14 35.81 -12.00
C THR A 205 13.50 34.88 -13.16
N ILE A 206 14.39 33.91 -12.94
CA ILE A 206 14.79 32.95 -13.99
C ILE A 206 13.64 31.98 -14.31
N LEU A 207 12.91 31.51 -13.29
CA LEU A 207 11.76 30.60 -13.48
C LEU A 207 10.57 31.27 -14.18
N ALA A 208 10.32 32.55 -13.92
CA ALA A 208 9.28 33.31 -14.61
C ALA A 208 9.55 33.47 -16.12
N GLY A 209 10.83 33.60 -16.51
CA GLY A 209 11.23 33.75 -17.92
C GLY A 209 11.02 32.48 -18.77
N VAL A 210 11.25 31.30 -18.20
CA VAL A 210 11.08 30.01 -18.89
C VAL A 210 9.61 29.68 -19.14
N PHE A 211 8.72 30.08 -18.23
CA PHE A 211 7.27 29.87 -18.40
C PHE A 211 6.67 30.77 -19.48
N ALA A 212 7.10 32.03 -19.57
CA ALA A 212 6.60 32.99 -20.55
C ALA A 212 7.02 32.67 -21.99
N THR A 213 8.23 32.10 -22.19
CA THR A 213 8.73 31.70 -23.52
C THR A 213 8.09 30.42 -24.05
N SER A 214 7.59 29.56 -23.17
CA SER A 214 6.91 28.32 -23.55
C SER A 214 5.49 28.57 -24.10
N LEU A 215 4.83 29.66 -23.67
CA LEU A 215 3.47 30.02 -24.08
C LEU A 215 3.42 30.78 -25.42
N SER A 216 4.53 31.38 -25.88
CA SER A 216 4.55 32.19 -27.11
C SER A 216 4.94 31.42 -28.38
N VAL A 217 5.42 30.16 -28.24
CA VAL A 217 5.90 29.35 -29.38
C VAL A 217 4.82 28.43 -29.98
N PHE A 218 3.58 28.44 -29.47
CA PHE A 218 2.47 27.62 -30.01
C PHE A 218 1.12 28.36 -30.01
N PRO A 219 0.32 28.36 -31.10
CA PRO A 219 0.63 28.04 -32.50
C PRO A 219 -0.03 28.99 -33.54
N ALA A 220 0.77 29.69 -34.36
CA ALA A 220 0.29 30.29 -35.62
C ALA A 220 0.23 29.28 -36.79
N ARG A 221 0.88 28.11 -36.66
CA ARG A 221 0.90 27.06 -37.70
C ARG A 221 -0.35 26.18 -37.72
N VAL A 222 -0.92 25.88 -36.54
CA VAL A 222 -2.10 25.00 -36.43
C VAL A 222 -3.36 25.67 -36.99
N VAL A 223 -3.47 26.99 -36.86
CA VAL A 223 -4.61 27.76 -37.42
C VAL A 223 -4.62 27.68 -38.96
N LYS A 224 -3.45 27.76 -39.62
CA LYS A 224 -3.35 27.70 -41.08
C LYS A 224 -3.74 26.35 -41.68
N GLU A 225 -3.48 25.25 -40.98
CA GLU A 225 -3.89 23.91 -41.43
C GLU A 225 -5.40 23.67 -41.26
N LEU A 226 -6.00 24.28 -40.23
CA LEU A 226 -7.45 24.16 -40.00
C LEU A 226 -8.24 24.88 -41.11
N ASP A 227 -7.82 26.10 -41.49
CA ASP A 227 -8.47 26.88 -42.55
C ASP A 227 -8.40 26.16 -43.92
N ALA A 228 -7.28 25.49 -44.22
CA ALA A 228 -7.12 24.73 -45.46
C ALA A 228 -8.10 23.53 -45.54
N THR A 229 -8.31 22.84 -44.42
CA THR A 229 -9.26 21.71 -44.38
C THR A 229 -10.73 22.15 -44.44
N GLN A 230 -11.04 23.36 -43.99
CA GLN A 230 -12.39 23.90 -44.00
C GLN A 230 -12.79 24.35 -45.42
N ALA A 231 -11.88 24.99 -46.14
CA ALA A 231 -12.07 25.37 -47.54
C ALA A 231 -12.28 24.15 -48.47
N GLU A 232 -11.64 23.01 -48.19
CA GLU A 232 -11.83 21.80 -49.01
C GLU A 232 -13.20 21.13 -48.76
N ARG A 233 -13.76 21.28 -47.55
CA ARG A 233 -15.11 20.77 -47.23
C ARG A 233 -16.20 21.57 -47.95
N GLU A 234 -16.07 22.89 -48.01
CA GLU A 234 -17.02 23.75 -48.71
C GLU A 234 -17.04 23.46 -50.22
N ARG A 235 -15.88 23.22 -50.84
CA ARG A 235 -15.82 22.82 -52.26
C ARG A 235 -16.54 21.50 -52.53
N ARG A 236 -16.39 20.51 -51.63
CA ARG A 236 -17.08 19.21 -51.78
C ARG A 236 -18.60 19.34 -51.59
N GLN A 237 -19.04 20.23 -50.71
CA GLN A 237 -20.48 20.49 -50.54
C GLN A 237 -21.10 21.17 -51.77
N LEU A 238 -20.40 22.11 -52.39
CA LEU A 238 -20.86 22.77 -53.62
C LEU A 238 -20.87 21.84 -54.84
N SER A 239 -20.02 20.81 -54.88
CA SER A 239 -20.04 19.83 -55.99
C SER A 239 -21.18 18.80 -55.93
N LEU A 240 -21.88 18.73 -54.80
CA LEU A 240 -22.96 17.77 -54.56
C LEU A 240 -24.35 18.41 -54.61
N ALA A 241 -24.43 19.73 -54.74
CA ALA A 241 -25.66 20.50 -54.91
C ALA A 241 -25.87 20.86 -56.39
#